data_AF-A0A4R0XUM2-F1
#
_entry.id   AF-A0A4R0XUM2-F1
#
_cell.length_a   1.000
_cell.length_b   1.000
_cell.length_c   1.000
_cell.angle_alpha   90.00
_cell.angle_beta   90.00
_cell.angle_gamma   90.00
#
_symmetry.space_group_name_H-M   'P 1'
#
loop_
_entity.id
_entity.type
_entity.pdbx_description
1 polymer ?
#
loop_
_entity_poly.entity_id
_entity_poly.type
_entity_poly.pdbx_seq_one_letter_code
_entity_poly.pdbx_strand_id
1 'polypeptide(L)'
;MFENTKKIIERIGETDQLYLENNTPDLALERADLRLQLVVISNSRQEQIHFLQEAVVLLEQARIEYEEMPMRLYLNLSLHLAKAYMLYFEITKEQRFALITQQILKPLSQHEHSDIYFFLAYASVSKNQIALTRHWLTKYSKSADFDLELLQQHPSFRVVREEIWFVKLLQSKLH
;
A
#
# COMPACT_ATOMS: atom_id res chain seq x y z
N MET A 1 -11.33 -20.57 0.47
CA MET A 1 -11.69 -19.14 0.69
C MET A 1 -12.30 -18.94 2.07
N PHE A 2 -13.41 -19.62 2.41
CA PHE A 2 -14.08 -19.50 3.73
C PHE A 2 -13.19 -19.83 4.95
N GLU A 3 -12.42 -20.93 4.91
CA GLU A 3 -11.47 -21.29 5.97
C GLU A 3 -10.37 -20.23 6.19
N ASN A 4 -10.01 -19.48 5.14
CA ASN A 4 -9.03 -18.40 5.28
C ASN A 4 -9.66 -17.18 5.96
N THR A 5 -10.90 -16.84 5.57
CA THR A 5 -11.67 -15.76 6.21
C THR A 5 -11.87 -16.01 7.71
N LYS A 6 -12.23 -17.25 8.10
CA LYS A 6 -12.43 -17.62 9.50
C LYS A 6 -11.17 -17.40 10.33
N LYS A 7 -10.00 -17.85 9.83
CA LYS A 7 -8.71 -17.64 10.49
C LYS A 7 -8.35 -16.16 10.65
N ILE A 8 -8.64 -15.33 9.64
CA ILE A 8 -8.41 -13.88 9.74
C ILE A 8 -9.28 -13.27 10.84
N ILE A 9 -10.56 -13.63 10.91
CA ILE A 9 -11.48 -13.12 11.94
C ILE A 9 -11.07 -13.57 13.34
N GLU A 10 -10.70 -14.85 13.51
CA GLU A 10 -10.17 -15.36 14.79
C GLU A 10 -8.92 -14.57 15.21
N ARG A 11 -7.98 -14.34 14.28
CA ARG A 11 -6.76 -13.57 14.56
C ARG A 11 -7.03 -12.10 14.87
N ILE A 12 -8.06 -11.49 14.27
CA ILE A 12 -8.51 -10.15 14.64
C ILE A 12 -8.99 -10.13 16.09
N GLY A 13 -9.80 -11.11 16.50
CA GLY A 13 -10.27 -11.23 17.88
C GLY A 13 -9.11 -11.37 18.88
N GLU A 14 -8.12 -12.22 18.57
CA GLU A 14 -6.92 -12.38 19.40
C GLU A 14 -6.12 -11.07 19.51
N THR A 15 -5.86 -10.40 18.38
CA THR A 15 -5.04 -9.18 18.37
C THR A 15 -5.75 -7.98 18.97
N ASP A 16 -7.09 -7.92 18.91
CA ASP A 16 -7.90 -6.93 19.61
C ASP A 16 -7.88 -7.14 21.13
N GLN A 17 -7.81 -8.40 21.60
CA GLN A 17 -7.61 -8.69 23.02
C GLN A 17 -6.20 -8.29 23.48
N LEU A 18 -5.17 -8.64 22.70
CA LEU A 18 -3.78 -8.25 22.99
C LEU A 18 -3.60 -6.73 23.09
N TYR A 19 -4.35 -5.95 22.31
CA TYR A 19 -4.33 -4.49 22.36
C TYR A 19 -4.71 -3.94 23.75
N LEU A 20 -5.64 -4.59 24.44
CA LEU A 20 -6.06 -4.19 25.79
C LEU A 20 -4.99 -4.47 26.85
N GLU A 21 -4.06 -5.39 26.58
CA GLU A 21 -3.03 -5.81 27.51
C GLU A 21 -1.72 -5.06 27.28
N ASN A 22 -1.26 -4.98 26.02
CA ASN A 22 -0.02 -4.30 25.66
C ASN A 22 -0.04 -3.83 24.20
N ASN A 23 -0.40 -2.56 23.98
CA ASN A 23 -0.42 -1.99 22.65
C ASN A 23 0.99 -1.62 22.15
N THR A 24 1.39 -2.18 21.01
CA THR A 24 2.66 -1.86 20.35
C THR A 24 2.43 -1.47 18.89
N PRO A 25 3.36 -0.73 18.24
CA PRO A 25 3.19 -0.38 16.84
C PRO A 25 3.23 -1.60 15.91
N ASP A 26 3.96 -2.67 16.28
CA ASP A 26 3.93 -3.95 15.56
C ASP A 26 2.54 -4.62 15.65
N LEU A 27 1.91 -4.58 16.82
CA LEU A 27 0.56 -5.11 16.99
C LEU A 27 -0.46 -4.29 16.18
N ALA A 28 -0.33 -2.95 16.17
CA ALA A 28 -1.18 -2.09 15.36
C ALA A 28 -1.02 -2.37 13.85
N LEU A 29 0.22 -2.60 13.39
CA LEU A 29 0.50 -3.00 12.01
C LEU A 29 -0.18 -4.33 11.65
N GLU A 30 -0.06 -5.35 12.50
CA GLU A 30 -0.71 -6.65 12.30
C GLU A 30 -2.24 -6.51 12.25
N ARG A 31 -2.82 -5.79 13.23
CA ARG A 31 -4.26 -5.53 13.30
C ARG A 31 -4.78 -4.86 12.03
N ALA A 32 -4.04 -3.89 11.51
CA ALA A 32 -4.41 -3.21 10.28
C ALA A 32 -4.28 -4.10 9.05
N ASP A 33 -3.21 -4.89 8.93
CA ASP A 33 -3.03 -5.78 7.78
C ASP A 33 -4.12 -6.85 7.71
N LEU A 34 -4.55 -7.43 8.84
CA LEU A 34 -5.68 -8.36 8.89
C LEU A 34 -6.96 -7.74 8.32
N ARG A 35 -7.24 -6.48 8.64
CA ARG A 35 -8.39 -5.73 8.10
C ARG A 35 -8.22 -5.47 6.61
N LEU A 36 -7.01 -5.13 6.14
CA LEU A 36 -6.74 -5.02 4.69
C LEU A 36 -6.93 -6.36 3.96
N GLN A 37 -6.61 -7.50 4.57
CA GLN A 37 -6.91 -8.81 4.01
C GLN A 37 -8.44 -9.04 3.89
N LEU A 38 -9.23 -8.60 4.88
CA LEU A 38 -10.70 -8.64 4.80
C LEU A 38 -11.26 -7.77 3.66
N VAL A 39 -10.64 -6.62 3.36
CA VAL A 39 -11.01 -5.77 2.22
C VAL A 39 -10.88 -6.53 0.89
N VAL A 40 -9.78 -7.26 0.71
CA VAL A 40 -9.49 -7.99 -0.53
C VAL A 40 -10.46 -9.15 -0.76
N ILE A 41 -10.91 -9.82 0.31
CA ILE A 41 -11.79 -10.99 0.21
C ILE A 41 -13.29 -10.65 0.26
N SER A 42 -13.67 -9.49 0.81
CA SER A 42 -15.07 -9.09 0.87
C SER A 42 -15.61 -8.72 -0.51
N ASN A 43 -16.85 -9.13 -0.77
CA ASN A 43 -17.61 -8.75 -1.98
C ASN A 43 -18.58 -7.58 -1.72
N SER A 44 -18.65 -7.07 -0.48
CA SER A 44 -19.53 -5.97 -0.10
C SER A 44 -18.74 -4.68 -0.04
N ARG A 45 -19.08 -3.70 -0.89
CA ARG A 45 -18.45 -2.38 -0.87
C ARG A 45 -18.54 -1.69 0.50
N GLN A 46 -19.65 -1.90 1.22
CA GLN A 46 -19.83 -1.32 2.54
C GLN A 46 -18.87 -1.93 3.57
N GLU A 47 -18.70 -3.25 3.57
CA GLU A 47 -17.74 -3.94 4.44
C GLU A 47 -16.31 -3.55 4.10
N GLN A 48 -15.96 -3.52 2.81
CA GLN A 48 -14.64 -3.09 2.36
C GLN A 48 -14.29 -1.68 2.86
N ILE A 49 -15.23 -0.73 2.75
CA ILE A 49 -15.04 0.62 3.28
C ILE A 49 -14.90 0.58 4.80
N HIS A 50 -15.72 -0.19 5.51
CA HIS A 50 -15.63 -0.31 6.96
C HIS A 50 -14.25 -0.82 7.42
N PHE A 51 -13.77 -1.94 6.87
CA PHE A 51 -12.45 -2.49 7.21
C PHE A 51 -11.31 -1.53 6.83
N LEU A 52 -11.44 -0.80 5.71
CA LEU A 52 -10.48 0.24 5.36
C LEU A 52 -10.47 1.41 6.35
N GLN A 53 -11.62 1.80 6.90
CA GLN A 53 -11.68 2.85 7.94
C GLN A 53 -10.93 2.39 9.19
N GLU A 54 -11.19 1.17 9.65
CA GLU A 54 -10.50 0.61 10.80
C GLU A 54 -8.99 0.52 10.56
N ALA A 55 -8.56 -0.01 9.41
CA ALA A 55 -7.14 -0.15 9.09
C ALA A 55 -6.43 1.21 9.03
N VAL A 56 -7.05 2.22 8.41
CA VAL A 56 -6.47 3.58 8.35
C VAL A 56 -6.32 4.17 9.74
N VAL A 57 -7.35 4.07 10.60
CA VAL A 57 -7.28 4.61 11.97
C VAL A 57 -6.14 3.96 12.76
N LEU A 58 -6.02 2.63 12.71
CA LEU A 58 -4.95 1.90 13.39
C LEU A 58 -3.55 2.34 12.92
N LEU A 59 -3.37 2.49 11.60
CA LEU A 59 -2.08 2.85 11.00
C LEU A 59 -1.70 4.32 11.24
N GLU A 60 -2.66 5.25 11.13
CA GLU A 60 -2.41 6.67 11.42
C GLU A 60 -2.07 6.85 12.90
N GLN A 61 -2.85 6.24 13.80
CA GLN A 61 -2.62 6.34 15.24
C GLN A 61 -1.25 5.76 15.61
N ALA A 62 -0.91 4.57 15.13
CA ALA A 62 0.39 3.95 15.41
C ALA A 62 1.58 4.78 14.92
N ARG A 63 1.43 5.56 13.85
CA ARG A 63 2.50 6.42 13.33
C ARG A 63 2.77 7.66 14.20
N ILE A 64 1.83 8.05 15.08
CA ILE A 64 1.92 9.28 15.88
C ILE A 64 1.94 9.04 17.39
N GLU A 65 1.40 7.92 17.87
CA GLU A 65 1.23 7.65 19.30
C GLU A 65 2.56 7.31 20.00
N TYR A 66 3.54 6.80 19.27
CA TYR A 66 4.81 6.32 19.82
C TYR A 66 5.94 7.31 19.55
N GLU A 67 6.55 7.84 20.63
CA GLU A 67 7.65 8.81 20.55
C GLU A 67 8.93 8.22 19.95
N GLU A 68 9.22 6.94 20.22
CA GLU A 68 10.37 6.22 19.68
C GLU A 68 9.91 4.98 18.90
N MET A 69 10.27 4.92 17.62
CA MET A 69 9.96 3.78 16.75
C MET A 69 11.14 3.47 15.83
N PRO A 70 11.50 2.19 15.64
CA PRO A 70 12.47 1.82 14.61
C PRO A 70 12.02 2.30 13.23
N MET A 71 12.93 2.93 12.47
CA MET A 71 12.62 3.48 11.14
C MET A 71 11.98 2.43 10.21
N ARG A 72 12.44 1.18 10.29
CA ARG A 72 11.84 0.06 9.53
C ARG A 72 10.35 -0.11 9.81
N LEU A 73 9.95 -0.05 11.07
CA LEU A 73 8.55 -0.20 11.47
C LEU A 73 7.72 1.01 11.01
N TYR A 74 8.27 2.21 11.10
CA TYR A 74 7.63 3.43 10.60
C TYR A 74 7.41 3.39 9.07
N LEU A 75 8.39 2.88 8.32
CA LEU A 75 8.25 2.66 6.87
C LEU A 75 7.14 1.63 6.59
N ASN A 76 7.10 0.51 7.32
CA ASN A 76 6.07 -0.51 7.15
C ASN A 76 4.66 0.03 7.41
N LEU A 77 4.45 0.78 8.50
CA LEU A 77 3.18 1.44 8.80
C LEU A 77 2.79 2.42 7.68
N SER A 78 3.75 3.22 7.21
CA SER A 78 3.50 4.21 6.15
C SER A 78 3.15 3.54 4.81
N LEU A 79 3.77 2.41 4.48
CA LEU A 79 3.46 1.61 3.30
C LEU A 79 2.08 0.94 3.38
N HIS A 80 1.72 0.37 4.54
CA HIS A 80 0.39 -0.21 4.73
C HIS A 80 -0.70 0.87 4.68
N LEU A 81 -0.41 2.06 5.18
CA LEU A 81 -1.34 3.19 5.13
C LEU A 81 -1.53 3.67 3.69
N ALA A 82 -0.45 3.79 2.93
CA ALA A 82 -0.50 4.07 1.49
C ALA A 82 -1.30 3.00 0.72
N LYS A 83 -1.10 1.71 1.03
CA LYS A 83 -1.88 0.60 0.47
C LYS A 83 -3.36 0.74 0.78
N ALA A 84 -3.73 1.05 2.03
CA ALA A 84 -5.12 1.29 2.43
C ALA A 84 -5.76 2.43 1.62
N TYR A 85 -5.07 3.55 1.45
CA TYR A 85 -5.56 4.66 0.64
C TYR A 85 -5.64 4.31 -0.85
N MET A 86 -4.72 3.53 -1.41
CA MET A 86 -4.86 3.07 -2.78
C MET A 86 -6.03 2.10 -2.97
N LEU A 87 -6.35 1.26 -1.97
CA LEU A 87 -7.57 0.44 -1.99
C LEU A 87 -8.84 1.31 -1.92
N TYR A 88 -8.85 2.37 -1.10
CA TYR A 88 -9.92 3.37 -1.13
C TYR A 88 -10.08 4.00 -2.50
N PHE A 89 -8.97 4.38 -3.15
CA PHE A 89 -8.99 4.87 -4.51
C PHE A 89 -9.59 3.84 -5.47
N GLU A 90 -9.22 2.56 -5.37
CA GLU A 90 -9.76 1.55 -6.29
C GLU A 90 -11.27 1.36 -6.15
N ILE A 91 -11.80 1.47 -4.93
CA ILE A 91 -13.24 1.30 -4.64
C ILE A 91 -14.05 2.55 -4.98
N THR A 92 -13.52 3.74 -4.71
CA THR A 92 -14.27 5.00 -4.82
C THR A 92 -13.93 5.82 -6.05
N LYS A 93 -12.75 5.59 -6.64
CA LYS A 93 -12.12 6.38 -7.71
C LYS A 93 -11.88 7.84 -7.35
N GLU A 94 -11.91 8.18 -6.06
CA GLU A 94 -11.68 9.54 -5.59
C GLU A 94 -10.18 9.88 -5.56
N GLN A 95 -9.80 10.88 -6.36
CA GLN A 95 -8.41 11.27 -6.57
C GLN A 95 -7.68 11.75 -5.30
N ARG A 96 -8.41 12.17 -4.26
CA ARG A 96 -7.83 12.56 -2.97
C ARG A 96 -7.04 11.43 -2.33
N PHE A 97 -7.44 10.17 -2.50
CA PHE A 97 -6.74 9.05 -1.88
C PHE A 97 -5.37 8.80 -2.52
N ALA A 98 -5.27 8.92 -3.85
CA ALA A 98 -3.98 8.92 -4.53
C ALA A 98 -3.11 10.15 -4.15
N LEU A 99 -3.72 11.30 -3.88
CA LEU A 99 -2.99 12.46 -3.34
C LEU A 99 -2.41 12.17 -1.94
N ILE A 100 -3.20 11.61 -1.04
CA ILE A 100 -2.77 11.26 0.33
C ILE A 100 -1.62 10.25 0.27
N THR A 101 -1.73 9.21 -0.56
CA THR A 101 -0.63 8.25 -0.80
C THR A 101 0.68 8.95 -1.17
N GLN A 102 0.62 9.94 -2.08
CA GLN A 102 1.81 10.73 -2.45
C GLN A 102 2.33 11.58 -1.28
N GLN A 103 1.46 12.18 -0.48
CA GLN A 103 1.84 13.01 0.66
C GLN A 103 2.55 12.19 1.74
N ILE A 104 2.11 10.94 1.97
CA ILE A 104 2.75 10.02 2.92
C ILE A 104 4.11 9.56 2.40
N LEU A 105 4.19 9.14 1.14
CA LEU A 105 5.36 8.39 0.65
C LEU A 105 6.47 9.26 0.03
N LYS A 106 6.17 10.45 -0.51
CA LYS A 106 7.20 11.31 -1.12
C LYS A 106 8.33 11.66 -0.14
N PRO A 107 8.06 12.08 1.12
CA PRO A 107 9.11 12.36 2.09
C PRO A 107 9.99 11.15 2.42
N LEU A 108 9.45 9.93 2.25
CA LEU A 108 10.13 8.68 2.58
C LEU A 108 10.94 8.10 1.40
N SER A 109 10.84 8.72 0.22
CA SER A 109 11.50 8.23 -1.00
C SER A 109 13.03 8.20 -0.95
N GLN A 110 13.64 8.89 0.02
CA GLN A 110 15.08 8.89 0.29
C GLN A 110 15.58 7.58 0.94
N HIS A 111 14.68 6.74 1.48
CA HIS A 111 15.03 5.47 2.09
C HIS A 111 15.23 4.33 1.07
N GLU A 112 15.15 4.64 -0.23
CA GLU A 112 15.43 3.72 -1.35
C GLU A 112 14.65 2.40 -1.33
N HIS A 113 13.50 2.38 -0.65
CA HIS A 113 12.63 1.21 -0.56
C HIS A 113 11.82 1.01 -1.84
N SER A 114 11.89 -0.18 -2.44
CA SER A 114 11.24 -0.55 -3.70
C SER A 114 9.74 -0.21 -3.72
N ASP A 115 9.00 -0.64 -2.70
CA ASP A 115 7.55 -0.42 -2.59
C ASP A 115 7.16 1.07 -2.54
N ILE A 116 8.00 1.94 -1.98
CA ILE A 116 7.72 3.38 -1.95
C ILE A 116 7.66 3.90 -3.38
N TYR A 117 8.63 3.51 -4.22
CA TYR A 117 8.64 3.91 -5.63
C TYR A 117 7.47 3.31 -6.40
N PHE A 118 7.11 2.05 -6.13
CA PHE A 118 5.96 1.42 -6.76
C PHE A 118 4.64 2.15 -6.43
N PHE A 119 4.35 2.39 -5.15
CA PHE A 119 3.13 3.08 -4.74
C PHE A 119 3.11 4.55 -5.20
N LEU A 120 4.26 5.23 -5.26
CA LEU A 120 4.34 6.58 -5.82
C LEU A 120 4.04 6.60 -7.33
N ALA A 121 4.57 5.62 -8.08
CA ALA A 121 4.24 5.46 -9.50
C ALA A 121 2.75 5.16 -9.69
N TYR A 122 2.19 4.26 -8.89
CA TYR A 122 0.78 3.89 -8.92
C TYR A 122 -0.12 5.10 -8.61
N ALA A 123 0.15 5.83 -7.53
CA ALA A 123 -0.61 7.03 -7.20
C ALA A 123 -0.46 8.13 -8.29
N SER A 124 0.71 8.26 -8.91
CA SER A 124 0.92 9.20 -10.01
C SER A 124 0.13 8.83 -11.27
N VAL A 125 0.12 7.55 -11.67
CA VAL A 125 -0.60 7.13 -12.88
C VAL A 125 -2.11 7.24 -12.69
N SER A 126 -2.63 6.92 -11.50
CA SER A 126 -4.03 7.10 -11.12
C SER A 126 -4.51 8.55 -11.21
N LYS A 127 -3.56 9.50 -11.13
CA LYS A 127 -3.77 10.95 -11.28
C LYS A 127 -3.41 11.49 -12.66
N ASN A 128 -3.16 10.62 -13.65
CA ASN A 128 -2.71 10.97 -15.01
C ASN A 128 -1.39 11.77 -15.05
N GLN A 129 -0.53 11.61 -14.04
CA GLN A 129 0.77 12.30 -13.96
C GLN A 129 1.87 11.46 -14.62
N ILE A 130 1.88 11.39 -15.96
CA ILE A 130 2.75 10.45 -16.71
C ILE A 130 4.24 10.70 -16.48
N ALA A 131 4.68 11.97 -16.43
CA ALA A 131 6.09 12.29 -16.17
C ALA A 131 6.57 11.80 -14.79
N LEU A 132 5.74 11.98 -13.75
CA LEU A 132 6.03 11.45 -12.41
C LEU A 132 5.95 9.93 -12.35
N THR A 133 4.98 9.33 -13.05
CA THR A 133 4.87 7.87 -13.17
C THR A 133 6.16 7.29 -13.73
N ARG A 134 6.68 7.84 -14.84
CA ARG A 134 7.96 7.44 -15.42
C ARG A 134 9.12 7.63 -14.46
N HIS A 135 9.18 8.76 -13.75
CA HIS A 135 10.23 9.03 -12.78
C HIS A 135 10.30 7.93 -11.70
N TRP A 136 9.16 7.62 -11.08
CA TRP A 136 9.09 6.63 -10.01
C TRP A 136 9.33 5.21 -10.50
N LEU A 137 8.78 4.82 -11.67
CA LEU A 137 9.06 3.51 -12.25
C LEU A 137 10.52 3.33 -12.65
N THR A 138 11.20 4.41 -13.06
CA THR A 138 12.65 4.36 -13.36
C THR A 138 13.48 4.14 -12.10
N LYS A 139 13.04 4.66 -10.94
CA LYS A 139 13.67 4.38 -9.66
C LYS A 139 13.35 2.96 -9.18
N TYR A 140 12.09 2.56 -9.26
CA TYR A 140 11.64 1.20 -8.93
C TYR A 140 12.39 0.13 -9.75
N SER A 141 12.61 0.33 -11.04
CA SER A 141 13.33 -0.63 -11.87
C SER A 141 14.80 -0.80 -11.51
N LYS A 142 15.37 0.09 -10.69
CA LYS A 142 16.77 0.04 -10.24
C LYS A 142 16.91 -0.45 -8.80
N SER A 143 15.81 -0.65 -8.07
CA SER A 143 15.88 -1.12 -6.68
C SER A 143 16.13 -2.63 -6.62
N ALA A 144 16.60 -3.10 -5.45
CA ALA A 144 16.99 -4.50 -5.26
C ALA A 144 15.81 -5.47 -5.37
N ASP A 145 14.64 -5.06 -4.88
CA ASP A 145 13.42 -5.89 -4.86
C ASP A 145 12.48 -5.54 -6.02
N PHE A 146 13.04 -5.21 -7.19
CA PHE A 146 12.25 -4.95 -8.38
C PHE A 146 11.49 -6.22 -8.81
N ASP A 147 10.16 -6.15 -8.77
CA ASP A 147 9.27 -7.18 -9.29
C ASP A 147 8.71 -6.78 -10.67
N LEU A 148 9.18 -7.49 -11.69
CA LEU A 148 8.76 -7.33 -13.08
C LEU A 148 7.33 -7.82 -13.31
N GLU A 149 6.96 -8.95 -12.69
CA GLU A 149 5.66 -9.57 -12.87
C GLU A 149 4.57 -8.65 -12.30
N LEU A 150 4.80 -8.12 -11.09
CA LEU A 150 3.93 -7.13 -10.47
C LEU A 150 3.73 -5.92 -11.39
N LEU A 151 4.81 -5.34 -11.92
CA LEU A 151 4.73 -4.16 -12.79
C LEU A 151 3.94 -4.44 -14.07
N GLN A 152 4.16 -5.61 -14.68
CA GLN A 152 3.47 -6.00 -15.91
C GLN A 152 1.99 -6.25 -15.65
N GLN A 153 1.62 -6.91 -14.56
CA GLN A 153 0.25 -7.33 -14.29
C GLN A 153 -0.62 -6.22 -13.69
N HIS A 154 -0.02 -5.25 -13.00
CA HIS A 154 -0.78 -4.23 -12.27
C HIS A 154 -1.70 -3.40 -13.19
N PRO A 155 -3.04 -3.41 -12.98
CA PRO A 155 -4.01 -2.83 -13.90
C PRO A 155 -3.82 -1.32 -14.16
N SER A 156 -3.38 -0.57 -13.16
CA SER A 156 -3.28 0.89 -13.23
C SER A 156 -2.22 1.38 -14.23
N PHE A 157 -1.24 0.54 -14.59
CA PHE A 157 -0.24 0.88 -15.59
C PHE A 157 -0.67 0.56 -17.03
N ARG A 158 -1.88 0.02 -17.25
CA ARG A 158 -2.40 -0.26 -18.60
C ARG A 158 -2.35 0.98 -19.50
N VAL A 159 -2.65 2.16 -18.94
CA VAL A 159 -2.64 3.44 -19.66
C VAL A 159 -1.27 3.87 -20.16
N VAL A 160 -0.18 3.30 -19.62
CA VAL A 160 1.19 3.59 -20.07
C VAL A 160 1.86 2.39 -20.77
N ARG A 161 1.16 1.27 -20.99
CA ARG A 161 1.76 0.07 -21.61
C ARG A 161 2.25 0.29 -23.03
N GLU A 162 1.57 1.17 -23.78
CA GLU A 162 1.90 1.50 -25.16
C GLU A 162 2.96 2.60 -25.27
N GLU A 163 3.33 3.23 -24.15
CA GLU A 163 4.34 4.27 -24.13
C GLU A 163 5.72 3.67 -24.45
N ILE A 164 6.42 4.27 -25.42
CA ILE A 164 7.73 3.82 -25.89
C ILE A 164 8.73 3.68 -24.72
N TRP A 165 8.67 4.60 -23.75
CA TRP A 165 9.57 4.56 -22.59
C TRP A 165 9.27 3.40 -21.64
N PHE A 166 8.00 3.00 -21.52
CA PHE A 166 7.57 1.91 -20.64
C PHE A 166 7.94 0.56 -21.25
N VAL A 167 7.71 0.38 -22.56
CA VAL A 167 8.16 -0.81 -23.30
C VAL A 167 9.67 -0.99 -23.17
N LYS A 168 10.46 0.08 -23.37
CA LYS A 168 11.91 0.04 -23.19
C LYS A 168 12.32 -0.32 -21.75
N LEU A 169 11.61 0.20 -20.76
CA LEU A 169 11.86 -0.11 -19.35
C LEU A 169 11.66 -1.61 -19.07
N LEU A 170 10.57 -2.21 -19.56
CA LEU A 170 10.32 -3.64 -19.39
C LEU A 170 11.35 -4.51 -20.14
N GLN A 171 11.68 -4.17 -21.40
CA GLN A 171 12.67 -4.90 -22.19
C GLN A 171 14.05 -4.90 -21.52
N SER A 172 14.45 -3.79 -20.89
CA SER A 172 15.74 -3.70 -20.18
C SER A 172 15.89 -4.64 -18.98
N LYS A 173 14.80 -5.31 -18.57
CA LYS A 173 14.74 -6.20 -17.41
C LYS A 173 14.45 -7.65 -17.76
N LEU A 174 14.22 -7.94 -19.05
CA LEU A 174 14.04 -9.30 -19.57
C LEU A 174 15.37 -9.95 -20.01
N HIS A 175 16.50 -9.28 -19.75
CA HIS A 175 17.85 -9.67 -20.15
C HIS A 175 18.77 -9.81 -18.94
#